data_AF-A0A1I2YFA4-F1
#
_entry.id   AF-A0A1I2YFA4-F1
#
_cell.length_a   1.000
_cell.length_b   1.000
_cell.length_c   1.000
_cell.angle_alpha   90.00
_cell.angle_beta   90.00
_cell.angle_gamma   90.00
#
_symmetry.space_group_name_H-M   'P 1'
#
loop_
_entity.id
_entity.type
_entity.pdbx_description
1 polymer ?
#
loop_
_entity_poly.entity_id
_entity_poly.type
_entity_poly.pdbx_seq_one_letter_code
_entity_poly.pdbx_strand_id
1 'polypeptide(L)'
;MKLIRFGDAGKEKPGVIINEEYFDVSALVTDYNEEFFAGDGIDQLKKAINTSELIKVDKGTRLGPALARPSKLICIGLNYKDHAAETNAPIPAEPIVFFKATSAIVGPNDAVEIPKNSKKTDWEVELAIVIGKKAKYISEAHAFDHIAGYVLHNDYSEREFQLERNGQWVKGKSADTFAPIGPFVATPDEIEDVHNLRLWLTVNGKMLQDGNTSNLIFNVPFVVSYLSQFMTLLPGDVITTGTPAGVGLGQKPEPWYLKAGDVVELGIDGLGTSKQIITAYNG
;
A
#
# COMPACT_ATOMS: atom_id res chain seq x y z
N MET A 1 3.81 8.77 -14.94
CA MET A 1 4.56 7.50 -15.19
C MET A 1 4.19 6.47 -14.12
N LYS A 2 4.14 5.18 -14.46
CA LYS A 2 3.83 4.08 -13.52
C LYS A 2 5.02 3.13 -13.39
N LEU A 3 5.52 2.96 -12.16
CA LEU A 3 6.70 2.16 -11.83
C LEU A 3 6.30 0.76 -11.32
N ILE A 4 6.82 -0.31 -11.91
CA ILE A 4 6.57 -1.70 -11.52
C ILE A 4 7.87 -2.44 -11.18
N ARG A 5 7.80 -3.48 -10.35
CA ARG A 5 8.87 -4.48 -10.27
C ARG A 5 8.31 -5.82 -10.70
N PHE A 6 9.02 -6.57 -11.54
CA PHE A 6 8.54 -7.82 -12.13
C PHE A 6 9.59 -8.93 -12.05
N GLY A 7 9.13 -10.18 -12.08
CA GLY A 7 9.98 -11.37 -12.03
C GLY A 7 9.74 -12.24 -10.79
N ASP A 8 10.62 -13.23 -10.61
CA ASP A 8 10.57 -14.16 -9.48
C ASP A 8 10.76 -13.45 -8.14
N ALA A 9 10.16 -13.98 -7.08
CA ALA A 9 10.28 -13.45 -5.73
C ALA A 9 11.75 -13.31 -5.30
N GLY A 10 12.16 -12.10 -4.93
CA GLY A 10 13.53 -11.78 -4.51
C GLY A 10 14.53 -11.60 -5.65
N LYS A 11 14.08 -11.67 -6.91
CA LYS A 11 14.89 -11.41 -8.12
C LYS A 11 14.20 -10.41 -9.06
N GLU A 12 13.33 -9.58 -8.50
CA GLU A 12 12.58 -8.63 -9.29
C GLU A 12 13.49 -7.62 -9.98
N LYS A 13 13.07 -7.19 -11.17
CA LYS A 13 13.69 -6.11 -11.95
C LYS A 13 12.78 -4.89 -12.00
N PRO A 14 13.33 -3.67 -12.09
CA PRO A 14 12.54 -2.47 -12.30
C PRO A 14 11.98 -2.44 -13.73
N GLY A 15 10.73 -2.03 -13.85
CA GLY A 15 10.02 -1.84 -15.11
C GLY A 15 9.04 -0.67 -15.05
N VAL A 16 8.52 -0.27 -16.19
CA VAL A 16 7.52 0.81 -16.29
C VAL A 16 6.31 0.37 -17.09
N ILE A 17 5.16 0.98 -16.79
CA ILE A 17 3.96 0.88 -17.62
C ILE A 17 3.84 2.16 -18.45
N ILE A 18 3.79 2.00 -19.77
CA ILE A 18 3.60 3.10 -20.73
C ILE A 18 2.50 2.66 -21.70
N ASN A 19 1.42 3.44 -21.80
CA ASN A 19 0.26 3.11 -22.63
C ASN A 19 -0.23 1.66 -22.40
N GLU A 20 -0.34 1.27 -21.12
CA GLU A 20 -0.77 -0.06 -20.66
C GLU A 20 0.20 -1.22 -20.99
N GLU A 21 1.33 -0.97 -21.65
CA GLU A 21 2.35 -1.97 -21.97
C GLU A 21 3.48 -1.96 -20.93
N TYR A 22 4.05 -3.13 -20.63
CA TYR A 22 5.11 -3.28 -19.63
C TYR A 22 6.48 -3.30 -20.30
N PHE A 23 7.44 -2.60 -19.71
CA PHE A 23 8.78 -2.49 -20.24
C PHE A 23 9.83 -2.69 -19.15
N ASP A 24 10.91 -3.40 -19.48
CA ASP A 24 12.08 -3.58 -18.64
C ASP A 24 12.94 -2.31 -18.70
N VAL A 25 13.30 -1.77 -17.52
CA VAL A 25 14.21 -0.62 -17.40
C VAL A 25 15.45 -0.94 -16.56
N SER A 26 15.76 -2.22 -16.34
CA SER A 26 16.91 -2.66 -15.54
C SER A 26 18.26 -2.29 -16.15
N ALA A 27 18.29 -1.87 -17.42
CA ALA A 27 19.47 -1.30 -18.07
C ALA A 27 19.68 0.20 -17.74
N LEU A 28 18.64 0.88 -17.25
CA LEU A 28 18.62 2.33 -17.00
C LEU A 28 18.65 2.65 -15.51
N VAL A 29 18.05 1.80 -14.68
CA VAL A 29 17.92 1.98 -13.24
C VAL A 29 18.20 0.65 -12.54
N THR A 30 18.91 0.68 -11.42
CA THR A 30 19.21 -0.52 -10.62
C THR A 30 17.94 -1.11 -9.99
N ASP A 31 17.19 -0.31 -9.24
CA ASP A 31 15.91 -0.68 -8.63
C ASP A 31 15.16 0.57 -8.14
N TYR A 32 13.90 0.43 -7.70
CA TYR A 32 13.11 1.50 -7.07
C TYR A 32 13.29 1.50 -5.55
N ASN A 33 14.50 1.84 -5.11
CA ASN A 33 14.94 1.86 -3.71
C ASN A 33 15.11 3.30 -3.18
N GLU A 34 15.61 3.45 -1.94
CA GLU A 34 15.88 4.75 -1.34
C GLU A 34 16.78 5.63 -2.22
N GLU A 35 17.83 5.08 -2.84
CA GLU A 35 18.75 5.84 -3.71
C GLU A 35 18.03 6.40 -4.94
N PHE A 36 17.20 5.58 -5.59
CA PHE A 36 16.40 6.00 -6.74
C PHE A 36 15.44 7.13 -6.38
N PHE A 37 14.72 7.00 -5.26
CA PHE A 37 13.75 8.02 -4.84
C PHE A 37 14.42 9.28 -4.31
N ALA A 38 15.56 9.18 -3.60
CA ALA A 38 16.22 10.31 -2.93
C ALA A 38 16.77 11.38 -3.88
N GLY A 39 17.05 11.01 -5.13
CA GLY A 39 17.58 11.90 -6.16
C GLY A 39 16.50 12.39 -7.13
N ASP A 40 16.93 12.65 -8.36
CA ASP A 40 16.11 12.94 -9.52
C ASP A 40 15.80 11.67 -10.33
N GLY A 41 15.80 10.49 -9.70
CA GLY A 41 15.72 9.19 -10.37
C GLY A 41 14.48 9.04 -11.27
N ILE A 42 13.33 9.55 -10.82
CA ILE A 42 12.10 9.58 -11.62
C ILE A 42 12.29 10.42 -12.89
N ASP A 43 12.88 11.62 -12.78
CA ASP A 43 13.08 12.52 -13.91
C ASP A 43 14.18 12.04 -14.85
N GLN A 44 15.25 11.45 -14.32
CA GLN A 44 16.30 10.79 -15.10
C GLN A 44 15.73 9.61 -15.89
N LEU A 45 14.91 8.77 -15.25
CA LEU A 45 14.25 7.65 -15.92
C LEU A 45 13.29 8.14 -17.01
N LYS A 46 12.46 9.17 -16.74
CA LYS A 46 11.58 9.79 -17.74
C LYS A 46 12.37 10.23 -18.99
N LYS A 47 13.53 10.87 -18.80
CA LYS A 47 14.42 11.31 -19.91
C LYS A 47 15.04 10.11 -20.64
N ALA A 48 15.56 9.14 -19.90
CA ALA A 48 16.24 7.97 -20.47
C ALA A 48 15.31 7.12 -21.33
N ILE A 49 14.06 6.88 -20.87
CA ILE A 49 13.02 6.14 -21.59
C ILE A 49 12.77 6.72 -22.98
N ASN A 50 12.72 8.05 -23.12
CA ASN A 50 12.45 8.71 -24.41
C ASN A 50 13.57 8.54 -25.45
N THR A 51 14.74 8.06 -25.03
CA THR A 51 15.94 7.94 -25.87
C THR A 51 16.44 6.51 -25.99
N SER A 52 15.77 5.56 -25.33
CA SER A 52 16.19 4.16 -25.20
C SER A 52 15.21 3.23 -25.90
N GLU A 53 15.72 2.19 -26.53
CA GLU A 53 14.88 1.08 -26.98
C GLU A 53 14.59 0.17 -25.80
N LEU A 54 13.32 0.11 -25.38
CA LEU A 54 12.91 -0.68 -24.22
C LEU A 54 12.45 -2.07 -24.62
N ILE A 55 12.83 -3.06 -23.81
CA ILE A 55 12.41 -4.45 -23.99
C ILE A 55 11.02 -4.62 -23.37
N LYS A 56 10.07 -5.13 -24.16
CA LYS A 56 8.73 -5.46 -23.66
C LYS A 56 8.78 -6.61 -22.66
N VAL A 57 7.97 -6.50 -21.62
CA VAL A 57 7.74 -7.54 -20.62
C VAL A 57 6.34 -8.12 -20.84
N ASP A 58 6.23 -9.43 -20.77
CA ASP A 58 4.93 -10.11 -20.88
C ASP A 58 4.03 -9.71 -19.70
N LYS A 59 2.77 -9.33 -19.96
CA LYS A 59 1.83 -8.88 -18.91
C LYS A 59 1.42 -9.99 -17.93
N GLY A 60 1.62 -11.26 -18.30
CA GLY A 60 1.45 -12.42 -17.42
C GLY A 60 2.65 -12.67 -16.50
N THR A 61 3.75 -11.92 -16.67
CA THR A 61 4.88 -11.97 -15.73
C THR A 61 4.44 -11.52 -14.34
N ARG A 62 4.85 -12.28 -13.32
CA ARG A 62 4.59 -11.91 -11.92
C ARG A 62 5.08 -10.49 -11.64
N LEU A 63 4.21 -9.67 -11.06
CA LEU A 63 4.58 -8.41 -10.44
C LEU A 63 4.99 -8.68 -8.98
N GLY A 64 6.16 -8.19 -8.59
CA GLY A 64 6.55 -8.13 -7.18
C GLY A 64 6.05 -6.83 -6.54
N PRO A 65 6.51 -6.52 -5.31
CA PRO A 65 6.20 -5.25 -4.65
C PRO A 65 6.60 -4.09 -5.56
N ALA A 66 5.74 -3.08 -5.72
CA ALA A 66 5.98 -1.98 -6.67
C ALA A 66 7.26 -1.14 -6.41
N LEU A 67 7.87 -1.30 -5.24
CA LEU A 67 9.13 -0.68 -4.84
C LEU A 67 10.02 -1.67 -4.09
N ALA A 68 11.32 -1.43 -4.10
CA ALA A 68 12.27 -2.19 -3.30
C ALA A 68 12.02 -1.92 -1.81
N ARG A 69 12.38 -2.89 -0.96
CA ARG A 69 12.03 -2.90 0.47
C ARG A 69 12.31 -1.53 1.13
N PRO A 70 11.27 -0.81 1.62
CA PRO A 70 11.44 0.49 2.23
C PRO A 70 12.07 0.37 3.63
N SER A 71 12.57 1.49 4.17
CA SER A 71 13.06 1.49 5.56
C SER A 71 11.91 1.35 6.56
N LYS A 72 10.74 1.92 6.24
CA LYS A 72 9.54 1.90 7.08
C LYS A 72 8.26 1.75 6.24
N LEU A 73 7.30 1.01 6.81
CA LEU A 73 5.90 0.97 6.39
C LEU A 73 5.06 1.49 7.56
N ILE A 74 4.71 2.78 7.50
CA ILE A 74 3.99 3.53 8.54
C ILE A 74 2.50 3.50 8.20
N CYS A 75 1.64 3.19 9.16
CA CYS A 75 0.22 2.98 8.91
C CYS A 75 -0.63 3.87 9.82
N ILE A 76 -1.70 4.43 9.26
CA ILE A 76 -2.66 5.27 9.98
C ILE A 76 -3.95 4.51 10.26
N GLY A 77 -4.26 4.31 11.53
CA GLY A 77 -5.53 3.70 11.96
C GLY A 77 -6.69 4.69 12.00
N LEU A 78 -7.91 4.18 11.79
CA LEU A 78 -9.17 4.92 11.97
C LEU A 78 -9.21 6.28 11.23
N ASN A 79 -8.79 6.31 9.96
CA ASN A 79 -8.66 7.56 9.21
C ASN A 79 -9.81 7.84 8.22
N TYR A 80 -10.86 7.02 8.20
CA TYR A 80 -12.07 7.27 7.41
C TYR A 80 -13.27 7.47 8.32
N LYS A 81 -14.08 8.49 8.01
CA LYS A 81 -15.27 8.85 8.82
C LYS A 81 -16.28 7.71 8.92
N ASP A 82 -16.49 6.99 7.81
CA ASP A 82 -17.41 5.85 7.74
C ASP A 82 -16.90 4.66 8.58
N HIS A 83 -15.60 4.38 8.56
CA HIS A 83 -15.00 3.31 9.36
C HIS A 83 -15.06 3.60 10.86
N ALA A 84 -14.84 4.85 11.27
CA ALA A 84 -15.02 5.28 12.66
C ALA A 84 -16.49 5.08 13.11
N ALA A 85 -17.46 5.41 12.24
CA ALA A 85 -18.88 5.18 12.51
C ALA A 85 -19.24 3.70 12.58
N GLU A 86 -18.71 2.85 11.68
CA GLU A 86 -18.94 1.40 11.67
C GLU A 86 -18.49 0.70 12.96
N THR A 87 -17.33 1.12 13.47
CA THR A 87 -16.74 0.57 14.70
C THR A 87 -17.28 1.23 15.98
N ASN A 88 -18.18 2.20 15.85
CA ASN A 88 -18.68 3.05 16.93
C ASN A 88 -17.54 3.69 17.76
N ALA A 89 -16.42 3.97 17.09
CA ALA A 89 -15.25 4.61 17.69
C ALA A 89 -15.40 6.14 17.59
N PRO A 90 -14.98 6.90 18.61
CA PRO A 90 -14.88 8.34 18.47
C PRO A 90 -13.85 8.68 17.39
N ILE A 91 -14.10 9.75 16.62
CA ILE A 91 -13.11 10.29 15.68
C ILE A 91 -11.86 10.65 16.49
N PRO A 92 -10.68 10.10 16.16
CA PRO A 92 -9.44 10.41 16.88
C PRO A 92 -9.13 11.90 16.83
N ALA A 93 -8.58 12.45 17.92
CA ALA A 93 -8.09 13.84 17.94
C ALA A 93 -6.74 14.01 17.22
N GLU A 94 -6.00 12.91 17.08
CA GLU A 94 -4.72 12.82 16.37
C GLU A 94 -4.61 11.46 15.64
N PRO A 95 -3.78 11.33 14.59
CA PRO A 95 -3.59 10.07 13.88
C PRO A 95 -3.10 8.94 14.79
N ILE A 96 -3.75 7.78 14.71
CA ILE A 96 -3.24 6.57 15.33
C ILE A 96 -2.14 6.02 14.44
N VAL A 97 -0.90 6.01 14.93
CA VAL A 97 0.28 5.60 14.16
C VAL A 97 0.79 4.24 14.63
N PHE A 98 1.00 3.32 13.69
CA PHE A 98 1.68 2.05 13.93
C PHE A 98 2.60 1.68 12.75
N PHE A 99 3.36 0.61 12.91
CA PHE A 99 4.21 0.05 11.86
C PHE A 99 3.74 -1.34 11.46
N LYS A 100 3.97 -1.66 10.18
CA LYS A 100 4.07 -3.04 9.69
C LYS A 100 5.55 -3.40 9.49
N ALA A 101 5.93 -4.63 9.78
CA ALA A 101 7.26 -5.11 9.43
C ALA A 101 7.44 -5.11 7.90
N THR A 102 8.60 -4.68 7.43
CA THR A 102 8.90 -4.63 5.99
C THR A 102 9.13 -6.03 5.40
N SER A 103 9.22 -7.08 6.23
CA SER A 103 9.17 -8.49 5.81
C SER A 103 7.77 -8.94 5.37
N ALA A 104 6.71 -8.24 5.77
CA ALA A 104 5.34 -8.55 5.36
C ALA A 104 5.06 -8.20 3.88
N ILE A 105 5.94 -7.42 3.26
CA ILE A 105 5.74 -6.84 1.92
C ILE A 105 5.88 -7.92 0.85
N VAL A 106 4.85 -8.03 0.02
CA VAL A 106 4.78 -8.94 -1.14
C VAL A 106 4.18 -8.23 -2.36
N GLY A 107 4.23 -8.89 -3.51
CA GLY A 107 3.65 -8.38 -4.74
C GLY A 107 2.13 -8.27 -4.67
N PRO A 108 1.53 -7.47 -5.57
CA PRO A 108 0.10 -7.23 -5.61
C PRO A 108 -0.72 -8.53 -5.78
N ASN A 109 -0.19 -9.51 -6.49
CA ASN A 109 -0.93 -10.74 -6.80
C ASN A 109 -0.34 -11.98 -6.13
N ASP A 110 0.56 -11.79 -5.16
CA ASP A 110 1.08 -12.89 -4.37
C ASP A 110 -0.01 -13.44 -3.43
N ALA A 111 0.12 -14.71 -3.08
CA ALA A 111 -0.74 -15.34 -2.10
C ALA A 111 -0.51 -14.71 -0.71
N VAL A 112 -1.59 -14.66 0.07
CA VAL A 112 -1.55 -14.18 1.47
C VAL A 112 -1.76 -15.38 2.39
N GLU A 113 -0.74 -15.68 3.18
CA GLU A 113 -0.74 -16.78 4.11
C GLU A 113 -1.45 -16.40 5.41
N ILE A 114 -2.44 -17.20 5.82
CA ILE A 114 -3.02 -17.11 7.16
C ILE A 114 -1.95 -17.52 8.18
N PRO A 115 -1.54 -16.62 9.09
CA PRO A 115 -0.45 -16.90 10.01
C PRO A 115 -0.77 -18.07 10.95
N LYS A 116 0.27 -18.76 11.42
CA LYS A 116 0.11 -19.82 12.41
C LYS A 116 -0.67 -19.31 13.64
N ASN A 117 -1.69 -20.05 14.04
CA ASN A 117 -2.62 -19.74 15.13
C ASN A 117 -3.54 -18.52 14.90
N SER A 118 -3.60 -17.97 13.69
CA SER A 118 -4.59 -16.95 13.35
C SER A 118 -6.02 -17.51 13.50
N LYS A 119 -6.92 -16.68 14.00
CA LYS A 119 -8.36 -16.98 14.06
C LYS A 119 -9.21 -15.93 13.34
N LYS A 120 -8.67 -14.73 13.14
CA LYS A 120 -9.39 -13.53 12.72
C LYS A 120 -8.61 -12.74 11.67
N THR A 121 -8.15 -13.41 10.61
CA THR A 121 -7.53 -12.75 9.45
C THR A 121 -8.56 -11.89 8.71
N ASP A 122 -8.20 -10.65 8.41
CA ASP A 122 -9.07 -9.58 7.91
C ASP A 122 -8.34 -8.76 6.82
N TRP A 123 -9.10 -8.00 6.04
CA TRP A 123 -8.66 -7.19 4.90
C TRP A 123 -8.88 -5.69 5.13
N GLU A 124 -8.09 -4.85 4.46
CA GLU A 124 -8.19 -3.39 4.53
C GLU A 124 -7.61 -2.76 3.24
N VAL A 125 -8.44 -2.36 2.27
CA VAL A 125 -7.94 -1.59 1.11
C VAL A 125 -7.49 -0.20 1.55
N GLU A 126 -6.29 0.22 1.17
CA GLU A 126 -5.74 1.53 1.54
C GLU A 126 -5.03 2.22 0.37
N LEU A 127 -5.16 3.55 0.33
CA LEU A 127 -4.24 4.41 -0.40
C LEU A 127 -2.91 4.47 0.39
N ALA A 128 -1.79 4.26 -0.29
CA ALA A 128 -0.47 4.47 0.26
C ALA A 128 0.34 5.52 -0.51
N ILE A 129 1.20 6.23 0.21
CA ILE A 129 2.06 7.32 -0.25
C ILE A 129 3.50 6.82 -0.22
N VAL A 130 4.24 7.03 -1.30
CA VAL A 130 5.68 6.78 -1.36
C VAL A 130 6.42 8.10 -1.19
N ILE A 131 7.32 8.18 -0.20
CA ILE A 131 8.12 9.37 0.05
C ILE A 131 9.24 9.47 -1.00
N GLY A 132 9.37 10.63 -1.65
CA GLY A 132 10.44 10.91 -2.61
C GLY A 132 11.59 11.71 -2.02
N LYS A 133 11.33 12.51 -0.99
CA LYS A 133 12.34 13.39 -0.42
C LYS A 133 12.33 13.31 1.09
N LYS A 134 13.53 13.28 1.68
CA LYS A 134 13.71 13.28 3.14
C LYS A 134 12.87 14.39 3.80
N ALA A 135 11.90 14.01 4.64
CA ALA A 135 11.04 14.95 5.37
C ALA A 135 11.32 14.87 6.87
N LYS A 136 11.53 16.03 7.50
CA LYS A 136 11.72 16.18 8.94
C LYS A 136 11.22 17.56 9.34
N TYR A 137 10.28 17.62 10.28
CA TYR A 137 9.65 18.87 10.73
C TYR A 137 9.15 19.75 9.57
N ILE A 138 8.57 19.15 8.52
CA ILE A 138 8.02 19.91 7.40
C ILE A 138 6.63 20.44 7.76
N SER A 139 6.19 21.50 7.10
CA SER A 139 4.79 21.96 7.18
C SER A 139 3.92 21.23 6.16
N GLU A 140 2.60 21.27 6.34
CA GLU A 140 1.64 20.69 5.39
C GLU A 140 1.77 21.29 3.99
N ALA A 141 2.09 22.59 3.88
CA ALA A 141 2.27 23.27 2.61
C ALA A 141 3.40 22.68 1.75
N HIS A 142 4.36 21.99 2.38
CA HIS A 142 5.47 21.33 1.70
C HIS A 142 5.27 19.82 1.55
N ALA A 143 4.16 19.24 2.03
CA ALA A 143 4.00 17.79 2.05
C ALA A 143 4.07 17.17 0.65
N PHE A 144 3.41 17.76 -0.35
CA PHE A 144 3.39 17.23 -1.71
C PHE A 144 4.77 17.27 -2.40
N ASP A 145 5.64 18.23 -2.04
CA ASP A 145 7.03 18.31 -2.53
C ASP A 145 7.88 17.10 -2.11
N HIS A 146 7.40 16.33 -1.13
CA HIS A 146 8.08 15.16 -0.57
C HIS A 146 7.49 13.83 -1.02
N ILE A 147 6.47 13.82 -1.89
CA ILE A 147 5.80 12.60 -2.36
C ILE A 147 6.34 12.20 -3.74
N ALA A 148 6.88 10.99 -3.85
CA ALA A 148 7.31 10.39 -5.12
C ALA A 148 6.14 9.79 -5.90
N GLY A 149 5.07 9.39 -5.22
CA GLY A 149 3.90 8.81 -5.86
C GLY A 149 2.96 8.13 -4.88
N TYR A 150 1.99 7.44 -5.46
CA TYR A 150 0.90 6.76 -4.76
C TYR A 150 0.82 5.30 -5.21
N VAL A 151 0.42 4.41 -4.31
CA VAL A 151 0.35 2.97 -4.58
C VAL A 151 -0.82 2.35 -3.82
N LEU A 152 -1.44 1.35 -4.45
CA LEU A 152 -2.49 0.54 -3.84
C LEU A 152 -1.88 -0.43 -2.81
N HIS A 153 -2.52 -0.53 -1.65
CA HIS A 153 -2.10 -1.39 -0.55
C HIS A 153 -3.29 -2.17 0.03
N ASN A 154 -3.02 -3.36 0.55
CA ASN A 154 -3.96 -4.10 1.40
C ASN A 154 -3.34 -4.33 2.78
N ASP A 155 -3.86 -3.69 3.82
CA ASP A 155 -3.40 -3.81 5.20
C ASP A 155 -4.04 -5.03 5.90
N TYR A 156 -3.62 -6.23 5.48
CA TYR A 156 -4.08 -7.47 6.12
C TYR A 156 -3.78 -7.46 7.62
N SER A 157 -4.75 -7.95 8.37
CA SER A 157 -4.78 -7.85 9.82
C SER A 157 -5.21 -9.16 10.47
N GLU A 158 -4.54 -9.56 11.53
CA GLU A 158 -5.00 -10.64 12.42
C GLU A 158 -5.56 -9.98 13.69
N ARG A 159 -6.90 -10.00 13.83
CA ARG A 159 -7.58 -9.19 14.85
C ARG A 159 -7.39 -9.71 16.27
N GLU A 160 -7.19 -11.00 16.48
CA GLU A 160 -6.90 -11.54 17.83
C GLU A 160 -5.52 -11.06 18.30
N PHE A 161 -4.51 -11.08 17.44
CA PHE A 161 -3.15 -10.65 17.72
C PHE A 161 -3.08 -9.13 17.88
N GLN A 162 -3.88 -8.40 17.11
CA GLN A 162 -3.99 -6.95 17.18
C GLN A 162 -4.66 -6.49 18.48
N LEU A 163 -5.80 -7.07 18.85
CA LEU A 163 -6.68 -6.54 19.90
C LEU A 163 -6.63 -7.31 21.22
N GLU A 164 -6.36 -8.61 21.18
CA GLU A 164 -6.51 -9.51 22.35
C GLU A 164 -5.17 -9.94 22.96
N ARG A 165 -4.04 -9.59 22.33
CA ARG A 165 -2.70 -9.92 22.84
C ARG A 165 -2.00 -8.77 23.57
N ASN A 166 -2.69 -7.68 23.89
CA ASN A 166 -2.18 -6.45 24.56
C ASN A 166 -1.10 -5.67 23.78
N GLY A 167 -0.85 -4.40 24.12
CA GLY A 167 0.29 -3.64 23.59
C GLY A 167 0.07 -3.10 22.16
N GLN A 168 1.07 -3.30 21.29
CA GLN A 168 1.14 -2.65 19.98
C GLN A 168 0.49 -3.48 18.85
N TRP A 169 -0.18 -2.82 17.90
CA TRP A 169 -0.88 -3.45 16.77
C TRP A 169 0.03 -4.20 15.79
N VAL A 170 1.33 -3.92 15.81
CA VAL A 170 2.35 -4.58 14.97
C VAL A 170 2.21 -6.10 14.94
N LYS A 171 1.77 -6.72 16.05
CA LYS A 171 1.60 -8.18 16.17
C LYS A 171 0.50 -8.76 15.27
N GLY A 172 -0.57 -8.01 15.05
CA GLY A 172 -1.63 -8.41 14.12
C GLY A 172 -1.41 -7.90 12.71
N LYS A 173 -0.48 -6.96 12.52
CA LYS A 173 -0.30 -6.24 11.26
C LYS A 173 0.92 -6.70 10.46
N SER A 174 1.83 -7.49 11.04
CA SER A 174 3.17 -7.72 10.47
C SER A 174 3.51 -9.17 10.13
N ALA A 175 2.51 -10.05 10.00
CA ALA A 175 2.80 -11.40 9.53
C ALA A 175 3.34 -11.37 8.10
N ASP A 176 4.10 -12.40 7.71
CA ASP A 176 4.58 -12.50 6.34
C ASP A 176 3.40 -12.47 5.36
N THR A 177 3.60 -11.87 4.19
CA THR A 177 2.58 -11.63 3.15
C THR A 177 1.44 -10.66 3.50
N PHE A 178 1.37 -10.09 4.72
CA PHE A 178 0.29 -9.18 5.12
C PHE A 178 0.38 -7.77 4.54
N ALA A 179 1.36 -7.48 3.68
CA ALA A 179 1.49 -6.18 3.04
C ALA A 179 1.66 -6.25 1.50
N PRO A 180 0.68 -6.77 0.75
CA PRO A 180 0.69 -6.60 -0.70
C PRO A 180 0.72 -5.11 -1.07
N ILE A 181 1.62 -4.74 -1.99
CA ILE A 181 1.78 -3.36 -2.44
C ILE A 181 2.01 -3.30 -3.95
N GLY A 182 1.14 -2.58 -4.65
CA GLY A 182 1.12 -2.50 -6.10
C GLY A 182 -0.30 -2.51 -6.67
N PRO A 183 -0.47 -2.57 -7.99
CA PRO A 183 0.50 -3.11 -8.94
C PRO A 183 1.67 -2.21 -9.33
N PHE A 184 1.56 -0.91 -9.15
CA PHE A 184 2.61 0.06 -9.50
C PHE A 184 2.63 1.24 -8.54
N VAL A 185 3.75 1.97 -8.49
CA VAL A 185 3.78 3.33 -7.95
C VAL A 185 3.41 4.29 -9.08
N ALA A 186 2.30 5.02 -8.94
CA ALA A 186 1.88 6.07 -9.84
C ALA A 186 2.55 7.39 -9.43
N THR A 187 3.26 8.05 -10.34
CA THR A 187 3.80 9.39 -10.05
C THR A 187 2.67 10.41 -9.88
N PRO A 188 2.90 11.55 -9.19
CA PRO A 188 1.82 12.51 -8.91
C PRO A 188 1.07 13.00 -10.15
N ASP A 189 1.73 13.09 -11.30
CA ASP A 189 1.12 13.46 -12.59
C ASP A 189 0.08 12.46 -13.12
N GLU A 190 0.01 11.24 -12.59
CA GLU A 190 -0.99 10.23 -12.95
C GLU A 190 -2.28 10.34 -12.12
N ILE A 191 -2.30 11.16 -11.07
CA ILE A 191 -3.42 11.29 -10.14
C ILE A 191 -3.91 12.74 -10.17
N GLU A 192 -5.11 12.95 -10.72
CA GLU A 192 -5.72 14.28 -10.83
C GLU A 192 -6.04 14.89 -9.45
N ASP A 193 -6.72 14.12 -8.60
CA ASP A 193 -7.06 14.52 -7.24
C ASP A 193 -6.94 13.32 -6.28
N VAL A 194 -5.93 13.35 -5.42
CA VAL A 194 -5.67 12.29 -4.43
C VAL A 194 -6.75 12.22 -3.34
N HIS A 195 -7.52 13.30 -3.15
CA HIS A 195 -8.62 13.38 -2.19
C HIS A 195 -9.99 13.08 -2.83
N ASN A 196 -10.02 12.54 -4.05
CA ASN A 196 -11.24 12.08 -4.70
C ASN A 196 -11.03 10.78 -5.51
N LEU A 197 -10.51 9.75 -4.86
CA LEU A 197 -10.29 8.43 -5.47
C LEU A 197 -11.23 7.42 -4.84
N ARG A 198 -12.01 6.68 -5.66
CA ARG A 198 -12.78 5.55 -5.13
C ARG A 198 -11.83 4.41 -4.76
N LEU A 199 -12.08 3.79 -3.61
CA LEU A 199 -11.43 2.56 -3.17
C LEU A 199 -12.50 1.48 -3.04
N TRP A 200 -12.20 0.26 -3.48
CA TRP A 200 -13.12 -0.86 -3.36
C TRP A 200 -12.40 -2.16 -3.06
N LEU A 201 -13.11 -3.09 -2.42
CA LEU A 201 -12.62 -4.43 -2.13
C LEU A 201 -13.76 -5.44 -2.13
N THR A 202 -13.51 -6.60 -2.75
CA THR A 202 -14.38 -7.77 -2.72
C THR A 202 -13.70 -8.97 -2.07
N VAL A 203 -14.48 -9.83 -1.43
CA VAL A 203 -14.07 -11.17 -1.00
C VAL A 203 -14.98 -12.19 -1.67
N ASN A 204 -14.40 -13.10 -2.44
CA ASN A 204 -15.12 -14.07 -3.26
C ASN A 204 -16.20 -13.42 -4.16
N GLY A 205 -15.87 -12.26 -4.74
CA GLY A 205 -16.77 -11.48 -5.60
C GLY A 205 -17.86 -10.68 -4.88
N LYS A 206 -17.99 -10.79 -3.56
CA LYS A 206 -18.89 -9.95 -2.77
C LYS A 206 -18.20 -8.63 -2.42
N MET A 207 -18.76 -7.50 -2.84
CA MET A 207 -18.29 -6.17 -2.44
C MET A 207 -18.45 -5.99 -0.93
N LEU A 208 -17.33 -5.70 -0.24
CA LEU A 208 -17.29 -5.50 1.20
C LEU A 208 -16.80 -4.11 1.57
N GLN A 209 -15.90 -3.50 0.80
CA GLN A 209 -15.54 -2.09 0.96
C GLN A 209 -15.82 -1.32 -0.33
N ASP A 210 -16.42 -0.13 -0.20
CA ASP A 210 -16.67 0.81 -1.30
C ASP A 210 -16.67 2.22 -0.71
N GLY A 211 -15.53 2.90 -0.81
CA GLY A 211 -15.27 4.19 -0.17
C GLY A 211 -14.59 5.18 -1.10
N ASN A 212 -14.25 6.36 -0.58
CA ASN A 212 -13.58 7.41 -1.34
C ASN A 212 -12.59 8.19 -0.46
N THR A 213 -11.43 8.57 -0.99
CA THR A 213 -10.40 9.31 -0.22
C THR A 213 -10.85 10.69 0.26
N SER A 214 -11.97 11.24 -0.25
CA SER A 214 -12.61 12.44 0.29
C SER A 214 -13.16 12.25 1.72
N ASN A 215 -13.31 11.01 2.17
CA ASN A 215 -13.73 10.66 3.53
C ASN A 215 -12.58 10.59 4.53
N LEU A 216 -11.33 10.86 4.11
CA LEU A 216 -10.19 10.94 5.02
C LEU A 216 -10.47 11.96 6.14
N ILE A 217 -10.16 11.59 7.38
CA ILE A 217 -10.22 12.47 8.56
C ILE A 217 -8.98 13.35 8.57
N PHE A 218 -7.82 12.72 8.44
CA PHE A 218 -6.51 13.33 8.31
C PHE A 218 -6.03 13.18 6.87
N ASN A 219 -6.09 14.27 6.11
CA ASN A 219 -5.71 14.28 4.70
C ASN A 219 -4.20 14.08 4.50
N VAL A 220 -3.82 13.72 3.26
CA VAL A 220 -2.44 13.44 2.84
C VAL A 220 -1.41 14.49 3.34
N PRO A 221 -1.60 15.81 3.15
CA PRO A 221 -0.62 16.79 3.59
C PRO A 221 -0.40 16.80 5.10
N PHE A 222 -1.50 16.68 5.85
CA PHE A 222 -1.48 16.60 7.31
C PHE A 222 -0.72 15.37 7.79
N VAL A 223 -1.01 14.18 7.25
CA VAL A 223 -0.37 12.93 7.69
C VAL A 223 1.15 12.98 7.47
N VAL A 224 1.61 13.44 6.30
CA VAL A 224 3.05 13.53 6.01
C VAL A 224 3.73 14.54 6.94
N SER A 225 3.14 15.73 7.08
CA SER A 225 3.62 16.78 7.99
C SER A 225 3.70 16.28 9.43
N TYR A 226 2.62 15.67 9.93
CA TYR A 226 2.47 15.15 11.27
C TYR A 226 3.52 14.10 11.60
N LEU A 227 3.66 13.06 10.76
CA LEU A 227 4.65 12.01 10.97
C LEU A 227 6.09 12.57 10.96
N SER A 228 6.36 13.58 10.14
CA SER A 228 7.68 14.23 10.08
C SER A 228 8.09 14.94 11.38
N GLN A 229 7.14 15.20 12.29
CA GLN A 229 7.41 15.79 13.60
C GLN A 229 8.00 14.77 14.59
N PHE A 230 7.79 13.48 14.37
CA PHE A 230 8.20 12.42 15.30
C PHE A 230 9.37 11.59 14.75
N MET A 231 9.44 11.47 13.43
CA MET A 231 10.48 10.71 12.75
C MET A 231 10.87 11.37 11.44
N THR A 232 12.12 11.16 11.02
CA THR A 232 12.50 11.50 9.66
C THR A 232 11.91 10.45 8.70
N LEU A 233 11.16 10.92 7.72
CA LEU A 233 10.70 10.12 6.59
C LEU A 233 11.82 10.10 5.55
N LEU A 234 12.22 8.91 5.09
CA LEU A 234 13.27 8.70 4.10
C LEU A 234 12.64 8.43 2.73
N PRO A 235 13.32 8.78 1.63
CA PRO A 235 12.90 8.37 0.30
C PRO A 235 12.69 6.86 0.20
N GLY A 236 11.62 6.45 -0.46
CA GLY A 236 11.14 5.07 -0.51
C GLY A 236 10.27 4.66 0.68
N ASP A 237 10.24 5.38 1.81
CA ASP A 237 9.30 5.05 2.89
C ASP A 237 7.85 5.10 2.40
N VAL A 238 7.04 4.22 2.98
CA VAL A 238 5.62 4.11 2.64
C VAL A 238 4.77 4.51 3.83
N ILE A 239 3.77 5.37 3.57
CA ILE A 239 2.73 5.74 4.53
C ILE A 239 1.39 5.22 3.99
N THR A 240 0.71 4.36 4.75
CA THR A 240 -0.64 3.87 4.42
C THR A 240 -1.67 4.73 5.16
N THR A 241 -2.72 5.13 4.47
CA THR A 241 -3.59 6.24 4.91
C THR A 241 -4.82 5.79 5.69
N GLY A 242 -4.96 4.49 5.97
CA GLY A 242 -6.15 3.92 6.58
C GLY A 242 -7.13 3.35 5.55
N THR A 243 -8.15 2.66 6.06
CA THR A 243 -9.13 1.93 5.25
C THR A 243 -10.56 2.46 5.49
N PRO A 244 -11.45 2.42 4.48
CA PRO A 244 -12.86 2.76 4.65
C PRO A 244 -13.63 1.66 5.41
N ALA A 245 -14.89 1.93 5.75
CA ALA A 245 -15.79 0.93 6.34
C ALA A 245 -15.90 -0.35 5.49
N GLY A 246 -16.31 -1.45 6.13
CA GLY A 246 -16.53 -2.73 5.48
C GLY A 246 -15.44 -3.77 5.72
N VAL A 247 -14.61 -3.56 6.75
CA VAL A 247 -13.65 -4.57 7.21
C VAL A 247 -14.41 -5.78 7.78
N GLY A 248 -13.76 -6.94 7.80
CA GLY A 248 -14.29 -8.19 8.31
C GLY A 248 -14.76 -8.11 9.77
N LEU A 249 -13.99 -7.43 10.63
CA LEU A 249 -14.40 -7.14 12.02
C LEU A 249 -15.71 -6.34 12.13
N GLY A 250 -15.98 -5.46 11.16
CA GLY A 250 -17.15 -4.57 11.13
C GLY A 250 -18.42 -5.24 10.61
N GLN A 251 -18.31 -6.39 9.94
CA GLN A 251 -19.44 -7.09 9.34
C GLN A 251 -20.50 -7.50 10.37
N LYS A 252 -21.76 -7.50 9.93
CA LYS A 252 -22.95 -7.85 10.72
C LYS A 252 -23.77 -8.94 10.02
N PRO A 253 -24.50 -9.80 10.76
CA PRO A 253 -24.66 -9.82 12.22
C PRO A 253 -23.41 -10.28 12.98
N GLU A 254 -22.58 -11.11 12.34
CA GLU A 254 -21.31 -11.59 12.87
C GLU A 254 -20.14 -11.09 12.01
N PRO A 255 -18.94 -10.91 12.61
CA PRO A 255 -17.73 -10.65 11.85
C PRO A 255 -17.46 -11.71 10.78
N TRP A 256 -16.84 -11.29 9.69
CA TRP A 256 -16.36 -12.18 8.63
C TRP A 256 -14.84 -12.20 8.66
N TYR A 257 -14.24 -13.38 8.81
CA TYR A 257 -12.79 -13.55 8.69
C TYR A 257 -12.42 -14.48 7.54
N LEU A 258 -11.26 -14.21 6.95
CA LEU A 258 -10.74 -14.92 5.79
C LEU A 258 -10.34 -16.36 6.14
N LYS A 259 -10.52 -17.25 5.16
CA LYS A 259 -10.13 -18.66 5.22
C LYS A 259 -9.27 -19.00 4.01
N ALA A 260 -8.47 -20.05 4.14
CA ALA A 260 -7.71 -20.58 3.01
C ALA A 260 -8.66 -20.92 1.85
N GLY A 261 -8.31 -20.50 0.65
CA GLY A 261 -9.12 -20.59 -0.56
C GLY A 261 -9.94 -19.34 -0.87
N ASP A 262 -10.12 -18.42 0.07
CA ASP A 262 -10.78 -17.14 -0.21
C ASP A 262 -9.95 -16.31 -1.20
N VAL A 263 -10.64 -15.54 -2.03
CA VAL A 263 -10.04 -14.63 -3.01
C VAL A 263 -10.42 -13.21 -2.65
N VAL A 264 -9.41 -12.35 -2.50
CA VAL A 264 -9.59 -10.92 -2.23
C VAL A 264 -9.18 -10.15 -3.48
N GLU A 265 -10.07 -9.30 -3.99
CA GLU A 265 -9.79 -8.40 -5.12
C GLU A 265 -10.07 -6.97 -4.69
N LEU A 266 -9.19 -6.04 -5.03
CA LEU A 266 -9.29 -4.64 -4.62
C LEU A 266 -8.71 -3.71 -5.68
N GLY A 267 -9.11 -2.44 -5.61
CA GLY A 267 -8.61 -1.41 -6.49
C GLY A 267 -8.85 0.00 -5.97
N ILE A 268 -8.09 0.93 -6.55
CA ILE A 268 -8.28 2.38 -6.37
C ILE A 268 -8.22 3.03 -7.75
N ASP A 269 -9.09 4.00 -7.99
CA ASP A 269 -9.09 4.78 -9.24
C ASP A 269 -7.68 5.33 -9.53
N GLY A 270 -7.20 5.12 -10.76
CA GLY A 270 -5.85 5.52 -11.19
C GLY A 270 -4.69 4.63 -10.70
N LEU A 271 -4.89 3.79 -9.67
CA LEU A 271 -3.84 2.93 -9.07
C LEU A 271 -3.95 1.45 -9.44
N GLY A 272 -4.90 1.09 -10.30
CA GLY A 272 -5.07 -0.27 -10.79
C GLY A 272 -5.74 -1.20 -9.79
N THR A 273 -5.52 -2.50 -9.97
CA THR A 273 -6.17 -3.56 -9.20
C THR A 273 -5.19 -4.62 -8.75
N SER A 274 -5.56 -5.33 -7.69
CA SER A 274 -4.77 -6.36 -7.05
C SER A 274 -5.66 -7.55 -6.71
N LYS A 275 -5.11 -8.77 -6.74
CA LYS A 275 -5.85 -10.00 -6.43
C LYS A 275 -5.00 -10.97 -5.61
N GLN A 276 -5.40 -11.26 -4.39
CA GLN A 276 -4.72 -12.23 -3.52
C GLN A 276 -5.57 -13.49 -3.30
N ILE A 277 -4.93 -14.65 -3.34
CA ILE A 277 -5.51 -15.91 -2.88
C ILE A 277 -5.03 -16.16 -1.47
N ILE A 278 -5.96 -16.41 -0.55
CA ILE A 278 -5.64 -16.72 0.84
C ILE A 278 -5.20 -18.18 0.94
N THR A 279 -4.07 -18.44 1.58
CA THR A 279 -3.52 -19.79 1.80
C THR A 279 -3.40 -20.11 3.28
N ALA A 280 -3.34 -21.41 3.61
CA ALA A 280 -3.03 -21.83 4.98
C ALA A 280 -1.51 -21.82 5.20
N TYR A 281 -1.08 -21.57 6.44
CA TYR A 281 0.30 -21.76 6.86
C TYR A 281 0.77 -23.20 6.62
N ASN A 282 1.89 -23.36 5.89
CA ASN A 282 2.35 -24.67 5.43
C ASN A 282 3.59 -25.24 6.16
N GLY A 283 4.06 -24.61 7.24
CA GLY A 283 5.15 -25.14 8.07
C GLY A 283 6.50 -24.51 7.79
#